data_AF-A0A1A7GGY0-F1
#
_entry.id   AF-A0A1A7GGY0-F1
#
_cell.length_a   1.000
_cell.length_b   1.000
_cell.length_c   1.000
_cell.angle_alpha   90.00
_cell.angle_beta   90.00
_cell.angle_gamma   90.00
#
_symmetry.space_group_name_H-M   'P 1'
#
loop_
_entity.id
_entity.type
_entity.pdbx_description
1 polymer ?
#
loop_
_entity_poly.entity_id
_entity_poly.type
_entity_poly.pdbx_seq_one_letter_code
_entity_poly.pdbx_strand_id
1 'polypeptide(L)'
;MTGPRYELFSMLAQAAMHDMGIALIPPFLIQRELQEKRLVIANTRSLPGSKAYHLMIPERKVESASLTAFRDWLIEQARTYQLPQEKSDQYLR
;
A
#
# COMPACT_ATOMS: atom_id res chain seq x y z
N MET A 1 2.48 18.64 22.94
CA MET A 1 2.70 17.18 22.90
C MET A 1 3.58 16.89 21.70
N THR A 2 4.80 16.43 21.92
CA THR A 2 5.76 16.13 20.84
C THR A 2 5.98 14.63 20.83
N GLY A 3 5.13 13.90 20.13
CA GLY A 3 5.34 12.48 19.86
C GLY A 3 6.36 12.26 18.74
N PRO A 4 6.93 11.06 18.62
CA PRO A 4 7.81 10.70 17.51
C PRO A 4 7.05 10.87 16.18
N ARG A 5 7.73 11.47 15.19
CA ARG A 5 7.21 11.61 13.82
C ARG A 5 7.97 10.64 12.93
N TYR A 6 7.23 9.81 12.21
CA TYR A 6 7.80 8.84 11.29
C TYR A 6 7.50 9.30 9.87
N GLU A 7 8.55 9.50 9.09
CA GLU A 7 8.46 10.01 7.71
C GLU A 7 8.27 8.89 6.67
N LEU A 8 8.52 7.63 7.05
CA LEU A 8 8.44 6.47 6.17
C LEU A 8 7.30 5.53 6.57
N PHE A 9 6.61 4.96 5.59
CA PHE A 9 5.57 3.96 5.82
C PHE A 9 6.10 2.70 6.54
N SER A 10 7.34 2.30 6.28
CA SER A 10 7.98 1.17 6.97
C SER A 10 8.11 1.43 8.47
N MET A 11 8.49 2.66 8.86
CA MET A 11 8.59 3.06 10.27
C MET A 11 7.20 3.12 10.93
N LEU A 12 6.20 3.64 10.22
CA LEU A 12 4.81 3.65 10.68
C LEU A 12 4.27 2.23 10.88
N ALA A 13 4.57 1.30 9.97
CA ALA A 13 4.18 -0.10 10.10
C ALA A 13 4.79 -0.73 11.36
N GLN A 14 6.10 -0.53 11.59
CA GLN A 14 6.76 -1.02 12.80
C GLN A 14 6.17 -0.41 14.07
N ALA A 15 5.90 0.89 14.10
CA ALA A 15 5.29 1.54 15.25
C ALA A 15 3.90 0.95 15.57
N ALA A 16 3.06 0.74 14.56
CA ALA A 16 1.75 0.10 14.72
C ALA A 16 1.87 -1.36 15.21
N MET A 17 2.86 -2.10 14.72
CA MET A 17 3.13 -3.48 15.15
C MET A 17 3.66 -3.58 16.59
N HIS A 18 4.22 -2.50 17.14
CA HIS A 18 4.71 -2.40 18.51
C HIS A 18 3.74 -1.64 19.43
N ASP A 19 2.44 -1.71 19.11
CA ASP A 19 1.35 -1.16 19.93
C ASP A 19 1.44 0.36 20.19
N MET A 20 2.12 1.10 19.32
CA MET A 20 2.27 2.56 19.44
C MET A 20 1.09 3.35 18.82
N GLY A 21 0.02 2.66 18.40
CA GLY A 21 -1.20 3.25 17.86
C GLY A 21 -1.60 2.75 16.48
N ILE A 22 -2.32 3.58 15.72
CA ILE A 22 -2.85 3.27 14.38
C ILE A 22 -2.06 4.06 13.32
N ALA A 23 -1.78 3.43 12.18
CA ALA A 23 -1.09 4.06 11.06
C ALA A 23 -1.94 4.02 9.77
N LEU A 24 -1.91 5.12 9.01
CA LEU A 24 -2.46 5.19 7.66
C LEU A 24 -1.39 4.82 6.65
N ILE A 25 -1.50 3.62 6.07
CA ILE A 25 -0.49 3.06 5.17
C ILE A 25 -1.22 2.43 3.96
N PRO A 26 -0.74 2.64 2.72
CA PRO A 26 -1.21 1.89 1.57
C PRO A 26 -1.05 0.37 1.77
N PRO A 27 -2.12 -0.44 1.74
CA PRO A 27 -2.05 -1.85 2.15
C PRO A 27 -1.10 -2.71 1.32
N PHE A 28 -0.82 -2.35 0.07
CA PHE A 28 0.15 -3.07 -0.76
C PHE A 28 1.58 -3.03 -0.21
N LEU A 29 1.90 -2.06 0.67
CA LEU A 29 3.21 -1.92 1.31
C LEU A 29 3.39 -2.81 2.56
N ILE A 30 2.29 -3.37 3.09
CA ILE A 30 2.28 -4.17 4.34
C ILE A 30 1.58 -5.52 4.15
N GLN A 31 1.58 -6.05 2.92
CA GLN A 31 0.86 -7.28 2.58
C GLN A 31 1.32 -8.47 3.41
N ARG A 32 2.63 -8.58 3.67
CA ARG A 32 3.18 -9.65 4.50
C ARG A 32 2.66 -9.55 5.93
N GLU A 33 2.69 -8.37 6.52
CA GLU A 33 2.23 -8.13 7.89
C GLU A 33 0.72 -8.41 8.03
N LEU A 34 -0.07 -8.11 7.00
CA LEU A 34 -1.49 -8.46 6.94
C LEU A 34 -1.70 -9.99 6.78
N GLN A 35 -0.94 -10.66 5.92
CA GLN A 35 -1.00 -12.11 5.72
C GLN A 35 -0.60 -12.88 6.98
N GLU A 36 0.45 -12.43 7.67
CA GLU A 36 0.92 -12.98 8.93
C GLU A 36 0.04 -12.57 10.13
N LYS A 37 -1.00 -11.75 9.91
CA LYS A 37 -1.88 -11.18 10.96
C LYS A 37 -1.14 -10.40 12.05
N ARG A 38 0.05 -9.88 11.73
CA ARG A 38 0.81 -8.97 12.60
C ARG A 38 0.24 -7.56 12.59
N LEU A 39 -0.48 -7.22 11.52
CA LEU A 39 -1.32 -6.03 11.41
C LEU A 39 -2.71 -6.47 10.94
N VAL A 40 -3.71 -5.67 11.28
CA VAL A 40 -5.09 -5.82 10.82
C VAL A 40 -5.61 -4.50 10.28
N ILE A 41 -6.59 -4.56 9.38
CA ILE A 41 -7.25 -3.36 8.86
C ILE A 41 -8.17 -2.79 9.95
N ALA A 42 -7.79 -1.67 10.56
CA ALA A 42 -8.56 -1.05 11.64
C ALA A 42 -9.91 -0.47 11.18
N ASN A 43 -10.04 -0.10 9.90
CA ASN A 43 -11.29 0.40 9.31
C ASN A 43 -11.35 0.03 7.82
N THR A 44 -12.48 -0.54 7.41
CA THR A 44 -12.71 -0.99 6.02
C THR A 44 -13.02 0.13 5.05
N ARG A 45 -13.31 1.34 5.55
CA ARG A 45 -13.45 2.54 4.72
C ARG A 45 -12.09 2.97 4.19
N SER A 46 -11.89 2.80 2.90
CA SER A 46 -10.75 3.40 2.20
C SER A 46 -10.94 4.92 2.11
N LEU A 47 -9.90 5.67 2.45
CA LEU A 47 -9.85 7.10 2.17
C LEU A 47 -9.34 7.27 0.73
N PRO A 48 -10.18 7.71 -0.24
CA PRO A 48 -9.71 7.97 -1.59
C PRO A 48 -8.64 9.08 -1.53
N GLY A 49 -7.41 8.70 -1.83
CA GLY A 49 -6.30 9.64 -1.92
C GLY A 49 -6.37 10.42 -3.23
N SER A 50 -5.99 11.69 -3.21
CA SER A 50 -5.82 12.50 -4.42
C SER A 50 -4.50 12.23 -5.17
N LYS A 51 -3.66 11.33 -4.65
CA LYS A 51 -2.32 11.03 -5.15
C LYS A 51 -2.26 9.66 -5.80
N ALA A 52 -1.50 9.56 -6.89
CA ALA A 52 -1.22 8.30 -7.60
C ALA A 52 0.29 8.01 -7.64
N TYR A 53 0.63 6.76 -7.92
CA TYR A 53 2.02 6.35 -8.20
C TYR A 53 2.29 6.47 -9.70
N HIS A 54 3.41 7.09 -10.06
CA HIS A 54 3.77 7.36 -11.45
C HIS A 54 5.10 6.72 -11.82
N LEU A 55 5.16 6.09 -13.00
CA LEU A 55 6.40 5.62 -13.61
C LEU A 55 7.00 6.75 -14.46
N MET A 56 8.20 7.21 -14.11
CA MET A 56 8.93 8.25 -14.85
C MET A 56 10.09 7.62 -15.62
N ILE A 57 10.10 7.79 -16.95
CA ILE A 57 11.13 7.26 -17.85
C ILE A 57 11.83 8.45 -18.53
N PRO A 58 13.17 8.56 -18.46
CA PRO A 58 13.91 9.58 -19.19
C PRO A 58 13.69 9.43 -20.70
N GLU A 59 13.43 10.55 -21.39
CA GLU A 59 13.10 10.58 -22.82
C GLU A 59 14.09 9.81 -23.70
N ARG A 60 15.39 9.93 -23.42
CA ARG A 60 16.47 9.21 -24.12
C ARG A 60 16.41 7.67 -24.05
N LYS A 61 15.55 7.10 -23.19
CA LYS A 61 15.41 5.65 -22.99
C LYS A 61 14.04 5.11 -23.43
N VAL A 62 13.18 5.93 -24.00
CA VAL A 62 11.79 5.57 -24.33
C VAL A 62 11.70 4.39 -25.32
N GLU A 63 12.67 4.25 -26.22
CA GLU A 63 12.70 3.15 -27.22
C GLU A 63 13.30 1.84 -26.70
N SER A 64 13.69 1.75 -25.43
CA SER A 64 14.25 0.52 -24.87
C SER A 64 13.16 -0.55 -24.72
N ALA A 65 13.27 -1.63 -25.50
CA ALA A 65 12.35 -2.77 -25.43
C ALA A 65 12.17 -3.31 -23.99
N SER A 66 13.25 -3.34 -23.19
CA SER A 66 13.20 -3.75 -21.78
C SER A 66 12.37 -2.80 -20.90
N LEU A 67 12.39 -1.49 -21.17
CA LEU A 67 11.57 -0.53 -20.41
C LEU A 67 10.10 -0.61 -20.79
N THR A 68 9.81 -0.84 -22.07
CA THR A 68 8.44 -1.09 -22.53
C THR A 68 7.87 -2.35 -21.87
N ALA A 69 8.62 -3.45 -21.89
CA ALA A 69 8.22 -4.69 -21.23
C ALA A 69 7.99 -4.51 -19.72
N PHE A 70 8.88 -3.78 -19.04
CA PHE A 70 8.73 -3.49 -17.61
C PHE A 70 7.52 -2.61 -17.31
N ARG A 71 7.28 -1.56 -18.10
CA ARG A 71 6.11 -0.69 -17.97
C ARG A 71 4.82 -1.51 -18.11
N ASP A 72 4.74 -2.32 -19.15
CA ASP A 72 3.52 -3.09 -19.45
C ASP A 72 3.26 -4.13 -18.35
N TRP A 73 4.31 -4.81 -17.88
CA TRP A 73 4.23 -5.69 -16.71
C TRP A 73 3.77 -4.93 -15.45
N LEU A 74 4.33 -3.75 -15.17
CA LEU A 74 3.99 -2.97 -13.97
C LEU A 74 2.52 -2.53 -13.98
N ILE A 75 2.02 -2.10 -15.14
CA ILE A 75 0.61 -1.73 -15.30
C ILE A 75 -0.29 -2.95 -15.06
N GLU A 76 0.08 -4.12 -15.56
CA GLU A 76 -0.67 -5.35 -15.35
C GLU A 76 -0.71 -5.76 -13.86
N GLN A 77 0.43 -5.67 -13.17
CA GLN A 77 0.47 -5.89 -11.72
C GLN A 77 -0.44 -4.90 -10.97
N ALA A 78 -0.42 -3.62 -11.36
CA ALA A 78 -1.26 -2.59 -10.74
C ALA A 78 -2.76 -2.83 -10.97
N ARG A 79 -3.16 -3.34 -12.15
CA ARG A 79 -4.56 -3.73 -12.43
C ARG A 79 -5.00 -4.96 -11.64
N THR A 80 -4.12 -5.94 -11.52
CA THR A 80 -4.40 -7.20 -10.83
C THR A 80 -4.40 -7.04 -9.31
N TYR A 81 -3.76 -5.99 -8.78
CA TYR A 81 -3.75 -5.71 -7.36
C TYR A 81 -5.17 -5.50 -6.81
N GLN A 82 -5.62 -6.46 -6.01
CA GLN A 82 -6.86 -6.39 -5.24
C GLN A 82 -6.52 -6.14 -3.78
N LEU A 83 -7.18 -5.16 -3.17
CA LEU A 83 -7.14 -4.98 -1.73
C LEU A 83 -7.75 -6.22 -1.06
N PRO A 84 -7.09 -6.81 -0.06
CA PRO A 84 -7.73 -7.84 0.78
C PRO A 84 -8.97 -7.23 1.44
N GLN A 85 -10.16 -7.52 0.91
CA GLN A 85 -11.42 -7.09 1.51
C GLN A 85 -11.87 -8.18 2.48
N GLU A 86 -11.84 -7.89 3.79
CA GLU A 86 -12.58 -8.70 4.75
C GLU A 86 -14.08 -8.43 4.57
N LYS A 87 -14.80 -9.47 4.16
CA LYS A 87 -16.26 -9.50 3.98
C LYS A 87 -16.96 -8.99 5.24
N SER A 88 -17.41 -7.74 5.21
CA SER A 88 -18.06 -7.07 6.35
C SER A 88 -19.58 -7.23 6.36
N ASP A 89 -20.10 -8.33 5.84
CA ASP A 89 -21.56 -8.60 5.72
C ASP A 89 -22.04 -9.73 6.64
N GLN A 90 -21.44 -9.91 7.83
CA GLN A 90 -21.89 -10.97 8.75
C GLN A 90 -22.06 -10.59 10.23
N TYR A 91 -21.97 -9.30 10.60
CA TYR A 91 -22.15 -8.88 12.01
C TYR A 91 -23.16 -7.74 12.23
N LEU A 92 -24.14 -7.59 11.32
CA LEU A 92 -25.33 -6.74 11.54
C LEU A 92 -26.63 -7.56 11.59
N ARG A 93 -26.64 -8.66 12.34
CA ARG A 93 -27.86 -9.29 12.86
C ARG A 93 -27.75 -9.50 14.35
#